data_AF-A0A645GZJ4-F1
#
_entry.id   AF-A0A645GZJ4-F1
#
_cell.length_a   1.000
_cell.length_b   1.000
_cell.length_c   1.000
_cell.angle_alpha   90.00
_cell.angle_beta   90.00
_cell.angle_gamma   90.00
#
_symmetry.space_group_name_H-M   'P 1'
#
loop_
_entity.id
_entity.type
_entity.pdbx_description
1 polymer ?
#
loop_
_entity_poly.entity_id
_entity_poly.type
_entity_poly.pdbx_seq_one_letter_code
_entity_poly.pdbx_strand_id
1 'polypeptide(L)'
;MATTWADAVALCNDFFSVIGIRDMVPSEAFDLNENGLHAYRLNFVRAVNGVPLAINHEITSYKGAKTPWGYEGFTITIDDQGICNIGWGSPTQTTEIVNPAAHAIPFSKAAEIFETMVVAVNEPNTVRYDGAERTVSIQVDNIVLSLLRIREINSGERTGLYVPAWVFYGKSMTNQYPDTDHSPQIVFALNAIDGSVIDMEMGY
;
A
#
# COMPACT_ATOMS: atom_id res chain seq x y z
N MET A 1 16.93 27.86 12.81
CA MET A 1 17.85 27.26 11.82
C MET A 1 16.97 26.38 10.96
N ALA A 2 17.15 26.38 9.63
CA ALA A 2 16.29 25.57 8.77
C ALA A 2 16.52 24.08 9.08
N THR A 3 15.45 23.30 9.21
CA THR A 3 15.52 21.85 9.44
C THR A 3 16.12 21.19 8.20
N THR A 4 17.16 20.37 8.37
CA THR A 4 17.69 19.56 7.26
C THR A 4 16.92 18.26 7.12
N TRP A 5 17.03 17.62 5.96
CA TRP A 5 16.50 16.26 5.75
C TRP A 5 17.01 15.26 6.81
N ALA A 6 18.30 15.34 7.15
CA ALA A 6 18.91 14.46 8.16
C ALA A 6 18.30 14.69 9.55
N ASP A 7 18.03 15.95 9.91
CA ASP A 7 17.40 16.30 11.18
C ASP A 7 15.96 15.76 11.24
N ALA A 8 15.20 15.89 10.14
CA ALA A 8 13.84 15.37 10.05
C ALA A 8 13.78 13.84 10.23
N VAL A 9 14.66 13.10 9.55
CA VAL A 9 14.77 11.64 9.70
C VAL A 9 15.17 11.24 11.12
N ALA A 10 16.14 11.93 11.71
CA ALA A 10 16.58 11.68 13.08
C ALA A 10 15.42 11.88 14.08
N LEU A 11 14.65 12.97 13.93
CA LEU A 11 13.52 13.27 14.78
C LEU A 11 12.40 12.22 14.68
N CYS A 12 12.14 11.69 13.48
CA CYS A 12 11.21 10.56 13.31
C CYS A 12 11.70 9.30 14.05
N ASN A 13 12.99 8.96 13.92
CA ASN A 13 13.56 7.79 14.58
C ASN A 13 13.50 7.92 16.12
N ASP A 14 13.81 9.11 16.64
CA ASP A 14 13.69 9.41 18.07
C ASP A 14 12.25 9.28 18.54
N PHE A 15 11.29 9.79 17.77
CA PHE A 15 9.86 9.65 18.06
C PHE A 15 9.45 8.18 18.19
N PHE A 16 9.78 7.32 17.21
CA PHE A 16 9.44 5.90 17.26
C PHE A 16 10.09 5.17 18.43
N SER A 17 11.36 5.51 18.73
CA SER A 17 12.08 4.99 19.90
C SER A 17 11.37 5.32 21.21
N VAL A 18 10.92 6.57 21.38
CA VAL A 18 10.21 7.03 22.58
C VAL A 18 8.88 6.31 22.79
N ILE A 19 8.11 6.09 21.72
CA ILE A 19 6.81 5.40 21.82
C ILE A 19 6.91 3.87 21.80
N GLY A 20 8.13 3.33 21.70
CA GLY A 20 8.39 1.89 21.74
C GLY A 20 7.99 1.12 20.48
N ILE A 21 7.82 1.81 19.34
CA ILE A 21 7.56 1.17 18.04
C ILE A 21 8.89 0.98 17.33
N ARG A 22 9.16 -0.24 16.88
CA ARG A 22 10.49 -0.64 16.34
C ARG A 22 10.44 -1.22 14.94
N ASP A 23 9.24 -1.45 14.43
CA ASP A 23 8.98 -2.09 13.15
C ASP A 23 8.45 -1.09 12.12
N MET A 24 8.60 0.22 12.33
CA MET A 24 8.27 1.23 11.32
C MET A 24 9.51 1.63 10.54
N VAL A 25 9.38 1.69 9.21
CA VAL A 25 10.44 2.13 8.31
C VAL A 25 9.90 3.19 7.34
N PRO A 26 10.70 4.21 6.95
CA PRO A 26 10.28 5.18 5.96
C PRO A 26 9.92 4.51 4.63
N SER A 27 8.80 4.92 4.02
CA SER A 27 8.34 4.41 2.72
C SER A 27 8.37 5.47 1.63
N GLU A 28 7.96 6.70 1.95
CA GLU A 28 7.93 7.83 1.04
C GLU A 28 8.35 9.10 1.79
N ALA A 29 8.90 10.05 1.05
CA ALA A 29 9.37 11.31 1.58
C ALA A 29 9.02 12.45 0.62
N PHE A 30 8.52 13.54 1.19
CA PHE A 30 8.09 14.71 0.44
C PHE A 30 8.77 15.95 1.02
N ASP A 31 9.36 16.74 0.13
CA ASP A 31 9.88 18.07 0.41
C ASP A 31 8.79 19.09 0.08
N LEU A 32 8.17 19.67 1.11
CA LEU A 32 7.01 20.54 1.01
C LEU A 32 7.46 22.00 1.09
N ASN A 33 7.24 22.75 0.02
CA ASN A 33 7.59 24.17 -0.05
C ASN A 33 6.39 24.97 -0.56
N GLU A 34 5.80 25.81 0.28
CA GLU A 34 4.66 26.65 -0.09
C GLU A 34 4.74 28.03 0.57
N ASN A 35 4.68 29.10 -0.24
CA ASN A 35 4.68 30.50 0.23
C ASN A 35 5.83 30.86 1.21
N GLY A 36 7.00 30.22 1.07
CA GLY A 36 8.16 30.43 1.94
C GLY A 36 8.13 29.62 3.24
N LEU A 37 7.13 28.77 3.44
CA LEU A 37 7.11 27.73 4.46
C LEU A 37 7.72 26.45 3.90
N HIS A 38 8.61 25.84 4.67
CA HIS A 38 9.31 24.60 4.33
C HIS A 38 9.01 23.53 5.38
N ALA A 39 8.70 22.32 4.93
CA ALA A 39 8.53 21.16 5.78
C ALA A 39 8.90 19.86 5.04
N TYR A 40 9.29 18.84 5.79
CA TYR A 40 9.38 17.48 5.28
C TYR A 40 8.19 16.66 5.76
N ARG A 41 7.59 15.87 4.87
CA ARG A 41 6.64 14.81 5.24
C ARG A 41 7.24 13.45 4.94
N LEU A 42 7.24 12.57 5.94
CA LEU A 42 7.65 11.18 5.81
C LEU A 42 6.45 10.28 6.04
N ASN A 43 6.23 9.35 5.12
CA ASN A 43 5.30 8.25 5.28
C ASN A 43 6.07 7.02 5.77
N PHE A 44 5.42 6.19 6.58
CA PHE A 44 6.01 4.99 7.15
C PHE A 44 5.11 3.79 6.92
N VAL A 45 5.74 2.65 6.72
CA VAL A 45 5.11 1.33 6.67
C VAL A 45 5.75 0.43 7.72
N ARG A 46 5.05 -0.65 8.09
CA ARG A 46 5.64 -1.69 8.91
C ARG A 46 6.73 -2.44 8.14
N ALA A 47 7.71 -2.98 8.85
CA ALA A 47 8.67 -3.96 8.36
C ALA A 47 8.54 -5.25 9.15
N VAL A 48 8.24 -6.35 8.47
CA VAL A 48 8.12 -7.68 9.07
C VAL A 48 9.33 -8.50 8.63
N ASN A 49 10.11 -9.00 9.58
CA ASN A 49 11.39 -9.69 9.32
C ASN A 49 12.35 -8.91 8.40
N GLY A 50 12.36 -7.59 8.54
CA GLY A 50 13.21 -6.70 7.74
C GLY A 50 12.66 -6.38 6.34
N VAL A 51 11.50 -6.91 5.96
CA VAL A 51 10.84 -6.61 4.68
C VAL A 51 9.78 -5.53 4.91
N PRO A 52 9.91 -4.33 4.32
CA PRO A 52 8.87 -3.32 4.35
C PRO A 52 7.59 -3.84 3.67
N LEU A 53 6.43 -3.54 4.24
CA LEU A 53 5.15 -3.84 3.62
C LEU A 53 4.96 -3.04 2.33
N ALA A 54 4.19 -3.61 1.41
CA ALA A 54 3.72 -2.92 0.23
C ALA A 54 2.87 -1.71 0.65
N ILE A 55 3.21 -0.54 0.09
CA ILE A 55 2.45 0.69 0.25
C ILE A 55 1.07 0.49 -0.39
N ASN A 56 0.01 0.75 0.38
CA ASN A 56 -1.34 0.83 -0.17
C ASN A 56 -2.07 2.02 0.46
N HIS A 57 -2.35 3.03 -0.37
CA HIS A 57 -3.07 4.24 0.02
C HIS A 57 -4.59 4.11 -0.12
N GLU A 58 -5.09 2.97 -0.58
CA GLU A 58 -6.51 2.74 -0.71
C GLU A 58 -7.19 2.78 0.66
N ILE A 59 -8.20 3.64 0.74
CA ILE A 59 -9.12 3.64 1.86
C ILE A 59 -10.13 2.55 1.55
N THR A 60 -10.00 1.37 2.17
CA THR A 60 -10.99 0.31 1.95
C THR A 60 -12.38 0.82 2.38
N SER A 61 -13.19 1.19 1.41
CA SER A 61 -14.60 1.52 1.62
C SER A 61 -15.44 0.34 1.16
N TYR A 62 -15.90 -0.44 2.13
CA TYR A 62 -17.31 -0.76 2.21
C TYR A 62 -17.92 -1.56 1.04
N LYS A 63 -17.51 -2.83 0.84
CA LYS A 63 -18.40 -3.83 0.21
C LYS A 63 -18.31 -5.17 0.95
N GLY A 64 -19.27 -5.41 1.86
CA GLY A 64 -19.50 -6.74 2.45
C GLY A 64 -18.94 -7.00 3.86
N ALA A 65 -17.95 -6.24 4.34
CA ALA A 65 -17.44 -6.40 5.70
C ALA A 65 -18.30 -5.65 6.73
N LYS A 66 -18.63 -6.31 7.86
CA LYS A 66 -19.37 -5.69 8.98
C LYS A 66 -18.60 -4.53 9.65
N THR A 67 -17.28 -4.46 9.50
CA THR A 67 -16.45 -3.42 10.12
C THR A 67 -15.35 -2.95 9.16
N PRO A 68 -15.40 -1.69 8.67
CA PRO A 68 -14.36 -1.12 7.83
C PRO A 68 -12.98 -1.16 8.49
N TRP A 69 -11.94 -1.44 7.69
CA TRP A 69 -10.55 -1.49 8.13
C TRP A 69 -9.59 -1.15 6.99
N GLY A 70 -9.31 0.15 6.84
CA GLY A 70 -8.36 0.65 5.85
C GLY A 70 -6.95 0.13 6.06
N TYR A 71 -6.09 0.30 5.05
CA TYR A 71 -4.67 0.02 5.20
C TYR A 71 -4.03 0.96 6.24
N GLU A 72 -2.98 0.49 6.92
CA GLU A 72 -2.28 1.31 7.91
C GLU A 72 -1.51 2.41 7.18
N GLY A 73 -1.73 3.64 7.60
CA GLY A 73 -0.99 4.80 7.10
C GLY A 73 -0.41 5.56 8.28
N PHE A 74 0.90 5.76 8.28
CA PHE A 74 1.58 6.56 9.30
C PHE A 74 2.37 7.67 8.63
N THR A 75 2.17 8.91 9.08
CA THR A 75 2.81 10.10 8.52
C THR A 75 3.32 11.01 9.62
N ILE A 76 4.52 11.57 9.43
CA ILE A 76 5.07 12.63 10.28
C ILE A 76 5.41 13.81 9.36
N THR A 77 4.98 15.02 9.73
CA THR A 77 5.41 16.26 9.08
C THR A 77 6.25 17.08 10.06
N ILE A 78 7.38 17.57 9.57
CA ILE A 78 8.41 18.26 10.34
C ILE A 78 8.71 19.59 9.66
N ASP A 79 8.63 20.68 10.40
CA ASP A 79 9.05 22.02 9.95
C ASP A 79 10.28 22.50 10.73
N ASP A 80 10.63 23.78 10.56
CA ASP A 80 11.76 24.41 11.25
C ASP A 80 11.61 24.48 12.79
N GLN A 81 10.43 24.17 13.34
CA GLN A 81 10.15 24.11 14.78
C GLN A 81 10.06 22.67 15.31
N GLY A 82 10.17 21.66 14.46
CA GLY A 82 10.12 20.24 14.83
C GLY A 82 8.88 19.54 14.26
N ILE A 83 8.39 18.50 14.95
CA ILE A 83 7.19 17.76 14.51
C ILE A 83 5.97 18.67 14.63
N CYS A 84 5.38 19.04 13.49
CA CYS A 84 4.18 19.87 13.45
C CYS A 84 2.89 19.06 13.22
N ASN A 85 2.99 17.84 12.68
CA ASN A 85 1.84 16.95 12.50
C ASN A 85 2.23 15.48 12.55
N ILE A 86 1.39 14.65 13.19
CA ILE A 86 1.43 13.19 13.14
C ILE A 86 0.05 12.70 12.71
N GLY A 87 0.01 11.87 11.68
CA GLY A 87 -1.21 11.17 11.25
C GLY A 87 -1.01 9.66 11.33
N TRP A 88 -1.89 8.96 12.03
CA TRP A 88 -1.88 7.49 12.12
C TRP A 88 -3.27 6.91 11.90
N GLY A 89 -3.47 6.30 10.74
CA GLY A 89 -4.71 5.64 10.34
C GLY A 89 -4.58 4.12 10.42
N SER A 90 -5.65 3.46 10.87
CA SER A 90 -5.78 1.99 10.93
C SER A 90 -4.56 1.26 11.53
N PRO A 91 -4.10 1.63 12.74
CA PRO A 91 -2.94 1.00 13.38
C PRO A 91 -3.07 -0.51 13.43
N THR A 92 -1.98 -1.23 13.15
CA THR A 92 -1.94 -2.69 13.24
C THR A 92 -0.93 -3.17 14.27
N GLN A 93 -1.09 -4.41 14.71
CA GLN A 93 -0.14 -5.12 15.54
C GLN A 93 0.20 -6.45 14.87
N THR A 94 1.46 -6.62 14.50
CA THR A 94 1.98 -7.89 13.99
C THR A 94 2.11 -8.88 15.16
N THR A 95 1.52 -10.07 15.04
CA THR A 95 1.41 -11.04 16.13
C THR A 95 2.37 -12.21 15.97
N GLU A 96 2.15 -13.05 14.96
CA GLU A 96 2.85 -14.31 14.78
C GLU A 96 3.16 -14.60 13.31
N ILE A 97 4.07 -15.56 13.10
CA ILE A 97 4.35 -16.13 11.78
C ILE A 97 3.49 -17.38 11.63
N VAL A 98 2.50 -17.31 10.75
CA VAL A 98 1.58 -18.44 10.48
C VAL A 98 2.21 -19.51 9.59
N ASN A 99 3.07 -19.11 8.64
CA ASN A 99 3.80 -20.04 7.77
C ASN A 99 5.23 -19.53 7.50
N PRO A 100 6.28 -20.17 8.06
CA PRO A 100 7.66 -19.77 7.84
C PRO A 100 8.26 -20.27 6.51
N ALA A 101 7.62 -21.22 5.83
CA ALA A 101 8.14 -21.88 4.63
C ALA A 101 7.32 -21.51 3.39
N ALA A 102 7.44 -20.25 2.96
CA ALA A 102 6.84 -19.75 1.74
C ALA A 102 7.91 -19.62 0.64
N HIS A 103 7.82 -20.45 -0.39
CA HIS A 103 8.62 -20.26 -1.60
C HIS A 103 7.90 -19.31 -2.53
N ALA A 104 8.53 -18.19 -2.88
CA ALA A 104 8.01 -17.27 -3.87
C ALA A 104 8.23 -17.80 -5.30
N ILE A 105 7.21 -17.75 -6.14
CA ILE A 105 7.33 -17.98 -7.57
C ILE A 105 8.29 -16.95 -8.18
N PRO A 106 9.07 -17.33 -9.21
CA PRO A 106 9.95 -16.38 -9.88
C PRO A 106 9.14 -15.31 -10.61
N PHE A 107 9.74 -14.13 -10.79
CA PHE A 107 9.12 -13.01 -11.49
C PHE A 107 8.59 -13.40 -12.88
N SER A 108 9.31 -14.26 -13.62
CA SER A 108 8.86 -14.72 -14.94
C SER A 108 7.49 -15.41 -14.89
N LYS A 109 7.20 -16.16 -13.82
CA LYS A 109 5.89 -16.79 -13.66
C LYS A 109 4.82 -15.78 -13.27
N ALA A 110 5.15 -14.84 -12.39
CA ALA A 110 4.25 -13.75 -12.02
C ALA A 110 3.88 -12.87 -13.22
N ALA A 111 4.84 -12.56 -14.09
CA ALA A 111 4.63 -11.80 -15.32
C ALA A 111 3.69 -12.51 -16.30
N GLU A 112 3.89 -13.82 -16.53
CA GLU A 112 3.00 -14.66 -17.36
C GLU A 112 1.55 -14.64 -16.84
N ILE A 113 1.37 -14.78 -15.52
CA ILE A 113 0.06 -14.73 -14.89
C ILE A 113 -0.55 -13.33 -15.04
N PHE A 114 0.22 -12.27 -14.78
CA PHE A 114 -0.23 -10.89 -14.93
C PHE A 114 -0.75 -10.61 -16.34
N GLU A 115 0.02 -10.93 -17.38
CA GLU A 115 -0.36 -10.70 -18.78
C GLU A 115 -1.69 -11.37 -19.15
N THR A 116 -1.96 -12.54 -18.57
CA THR A 116 -3.22 -13.27 -18.80
C THR A 116 -4.36 -12.70 -17.97
N MET A 117 -4.12 -12.48 -16.67
CA MET A 117 -5.18 -12.21 -15.70
C MET A 117 -5.57 -10.73 -15.64
N VAL A 118 -4.68 -9.80 -16.00
CA VAL A 118 -4.99 -8.36 -15.99
C VAL A 118 -6.18 -8.04 -16.91
N VAL A 119 -6.28 -8.74 -18.05
CA VAL A 119 -7.41 -8.58 -18.98
C VAL A 119 -8.68 -9.13 -18.34
N ALA A 120 -8.66 -10.36 -17.81
CA ALA A 120 -9.83 -11.01 -17.21
C ALA A 120 -10.39 -10.24 -16.00
N VAL A 121 -9.50 -9.67 -15.16
CA VAL A 121 -9.90 -8.89 -13.99
C VAL A 121 -10.53 -7.55 -14.38
N ASN A 122 -10.07 -6.94 -15.47
CA ASN A 122 -10.56 -5.62 -15.91
C ASN A 122 -11.69 -5.68 -16.94
N GLU A 123 -11.92 -6.82 -17.60
CA GLU A 123 -12.97 -7.00 -18.61
C GLU A 123 -14.36 -6.54 -18.11
N PRO A 124 -14.81 -6.88 -16.88
CA PRO A 124 -16.10 -6.40 -16.36
C PRO A 124 -16.21 -4.87 -16.25
N ASN A 125 -15.09 -4.16 -16.15
CA ASN A 125 -15.04 -2.69 -16.02
C ASN A 125 -15.11 -1.97 -17.38
N THR A 126 -15.01 -2.70 -18.49
CA THR A 126 -15.09 -2.16 -19.86
C THR A 126 -16.52 -1.88 -20.32
N VAL A 127 -17.54 -2.28 -19.55
CA VAL A 127 -18.95 -2.04 -19.88
C VAL A 127 -19.66 -1.44 -18.67
N ARG A 128 -20.40 -0.35 -18.90
CA ARG A 128 -21.27 0.28 -17.90
C ARG A 128 -22.48 -0.59 -17.58
N TYR A 129 -23.10 -0.32 -16.43
CA TYR A 129 -24.43 -0.87 -16.12
C TYR A 129 -25.51 -0.52 -17.15
N ASP A 130 -25.37 0.62 -17.86
CA ASP A 130 -26.27 1.03 -18.95
C ASP A 130 -25.91 0.43 -20.32
N GLY A 131 -24.90 -0.45 -20.38
CA GLY A 131 -24.44 -1.10 -21.60
C GLY A 131 -23.45 -0.28 -22.44
N ALA A 132 -23.10 0.95 -22.04
CA ALA A 132 -22.11 1.73 -22.76
C ALA A 132 -20.68 1.17 -22.56
N GLU A 133 -19.97 0.99 -23.66
CA GLU A 133 -18.58 0.58 -23.67
C GLU A 133 -17.66 1.67 -23.08
N ARG A 134 -16.59 1.25 -22.43
CA ARG A 134 -15.53 2.08 -21.88
C ARG A 134 -14.18 1.44 -22.19
N THR A 135 -13.17 2.28 -22.38
CA THR A 135 -11.78 1.83 -22.44
C THR A 135 -11.18 1.84 -21.04
N VAL A 136 -10.63 0.72 -20.61
CA VAL A 136 -9.81 0.62 -19.39
C VAL A 136 -8.36 0.43 -19.81
N SER A 137 -7.47 1.27 -19.29
CA SER A 137 -6.04 1.22 -19.57
C SER A 137 -5.27 1.06 -18.27
N ILE A 138 -4.43 0.03 -18.21
CA ILE A 138 -3.54 -0.23 -17.07
C ILE A 138 -2.10 0.05 -17.51
N GLN A 139 -1.43 0.94 -16.78
CA GLN A 139 0.00 1.19 -16.89
C GLN A 139 0.68 0.67 -15.63
N VAL A 140 1.77 -0.09 -15.79
CA VAL A 140 2.61 -0.56 -14.68
C VAL A 140 3.93 0.20 -14.71
N ASP A 141 4.27 0.84 -13.59
CA ASP A 141 5.47 1.66 -13.43
C ASP A 141 6.56 0.93 -12.61
N ASN A 142 6.16 0.08 -11.67
CA ASN A 142 7.08 -0.65 -10.80
C ASN A 142 6.49 -1.99 -10.35
N ILE A 143 7.33 -3.01 -10.21
CA ILE A 143 6.92 -4.33 -9.74
C ILE A 143 7.85 -4.74 -8.61
N VAL A 144 7.28 -5.11 -7.46
CA VAL A 144 8.05 -5.49 -6.28
C VAL A 144 7.57 -6.80 -5.70
N LEU A 145 8.50 -7.59 -5.16
CA LEU A 145 8.18 -8.68 -4.24
C LEU A 145 8.22 -8.12 -2.82
N SER A 146 7.06 -8.09 -2.15
CA SER A 146 6.92 -7.53 -0.81
C SER A 146 5.86 -8.31 -0.02
N LEU A 147 5.60 -7.91 1.22
CA LEU A 147 4.50 -8.41 2.02
C LEU A 147 3.30 -7.48 1.84
N LEU A 148 2.18 -8.05 1.44
CA LEU A 148 0.91 -7.34 1.28
C LEU A 148 -0.07 -7.77 2.37
N ARG A 149 -0.71 -6.79 3.01
CA ARG A 149 -1.78 -7.08 3.98
C ARG A 149 -3.04 -7.50 3.23
N ILE A 150 -3.55 -8.68 3.53
CA ILE A 150 -4.86 -9.13 3.10
C ILE A 150 -5.78 -9.28 4.29
N ARG A 151 -7.06 -9.02 4.10
CA ARG A 151 -8.05 -9.23 5.15
C ARG A 151 -8.45 -10.70 5.18
N GLU A 152 -8.73 -11.21 6.38
CA GLU A 152 -9.41 -12.50 6.53
C GLU A 152 -10.89 -12.34 6.16
N ILE A 153 -11.34 -13.07 5.14
CA ILE A 153 -12.75 -13.05 4.74
C ILE A 153 -13.62 -13.65 5.86
N ASN A 154 -14.80 -13.08 6.05
CA ASN A 154 -15.82 -13.49 7.03
C ASN A 154 -15.44 -13.33 8.51
N SER A 155 -14.28 -12.75 8.84
CA SER A 155 -14.03 -12.33 10.22
C SER A 155 -14.83 -11.04 10.49
N GLY A 156 -15.67 -11.05 11.52
CA GLY A 156 -16.34 -9.83 12.03
C GLY A 156 -15.34 -8.85 12.65
N GLU A 157 -14.06 -9.22 12.70
CA GLU A 157 -12.98 -8.56 13.40
C GLU A 157 -12.02 -7.87 12.43
N ARG A 158 -11.12 -7.03 12.95
CA ARG A 158 -10.07 -6.36 12.16
C ARG A 158 -8.81 -7.22 12.14
N THR A 159 -8.92 -8.42 11.59
CA THR A 159 -7.84 -9.42 11.46
C THR A 159 -7.47 -9.64 10.00
N GLY A 160 -6.20 -9.97 9.76
CA GLY A 160 -5.67 -10.19 8.43
C GLY A 160 -4.29 -10.84 8.46
N LEU A 161 -3.78 -11.17 7.27
CA LEU A 161 -2.47 -11.80 7.07
C LEU A 161 -1.57 -10.89 6.24
N TYR A 162 -0.28 -10.92 6.53
CA TYR A 162 0.74 -10.45 5.59
C TYR A 162 1.16 -11.62 4.71
N VAL A 163 0.88 -11.53 3.42
CA VAL A 163 1.25 -12.57 2.44
C VAL A 163 2.37 -12.06 1.53
N PRO A 164 3.36 -12.90 1.20
CA PRO A 164 4.31 -12.60 0.12
C PRO A 164 3.53 -12.37 -1.17
N ALA A 165 3.76 -11.24 -1.83
CA ALA A 165 3.05 -10.86 -3.03
C ALA A 165 3.95 -10.21 -4.07
N TRP A 166 3.70 -10.52 -5.34
CA TRP A 166 4.15 -9.72 -6.46
C TRP A 166 3.17 -8.56 -6.63
N VAL A 167 3.61 -7.36 -6.30
CA VAL A 167 2.79 -6.14 -6.31
C VAL A 167 3.17 -5.29 -7.52
N PHE A 168 2.19 -5.00 -8.36
CA PHE A 168 2.32 -4.20 -9.56
C PHE A 168 1.77 -2.81 -9.26
N TYR A 169 2.67 -1.83 -9.17
CA TYR A 169 2.35 -0.43 -8.99
C TYR A 169 2.24 0.27 -10.32
N GLY A 170 1.29 1.18 -10.45
CA GLY A 170 1.15 2.02 -11.63
C GLY A 170 -0.11 2.86 -11.60
N LYS A 171 -0.81 2.93 -12.73
CA LYS A 171 -2.01 3.76 -12.91
C LYS A 171 -3.09 3.00 -13.67
N SER A 172 -4.32 3.10 -13.19
CA SER A 172 -5.51 2.69 -13.94
C SER A 172 -6.26 3.91 -14.46
N MET A 173 -6.74 3.84 -15.71
CA MET A 173 -7.49 4.90 -16.36
C MET A 173 -8.75 4.35 -17.04
N THR A 174 -9.88 5.02 -16.81
CA THR A 174 -11.14 4.77 -17.50
C THR A 174 -11.43 5.92 -18.48
N ASN A 175 -11.56 5.61 -19.77
CA ASN A 175 -11.77 6.61 -20.84
C ASN A 175 -10.75 7.76 -20.79
N GLN A 176 -9.48 7.43 -20.51
CA GLN A 176 -8.36 8.38 -20.35
C GLN A 176 -8.40 9.25 -19.08
N TYR A 177 -9.35 9.04 -18.18
CA TYR A 177 -9.37 9.68 -16.87
C TYR A 177 -8.78 8.75 -15.81
N PRO A 178 -7.89 9.23 -14.92
CA PRO A 178 -7.34 8.42 -13.86
C PRO A 178 -8.44 7.96 -12.90
N ASP A 179 -8.38 6.69 -12.48
CA ASP A 179 -9.36 6.14 -11.54
C ASP A 179 -9.13 6.64 -10.10
N THR A 180 -7.87 7.00 -9.77
CA THR A 180 -7.48 7.55 -8.47
C THR A 180 -6.44 8.65 -8.64
N ASP A 181 -6.37 9.57 -7.67
CA ASP A 181 -5.36 10.64 -7.64
C ASP A 181 -4.15 10.28 -6.76
N HIS A 182 -4.15 9.11 -6.10
CA HIS A 182 -3.08 8.71 -5.20
C HIS A 182 -1.99 7.89 -5.90
N SER A 183 -0.74 8.10 -5.49
CA SER A 183 0.42 7.35 -5.96
C SER A 183 1.32 7.02 -4.76
N PRO A 184 1.93 5.81 -4.70
CA PRO A 184 1.75 4.72 -5.66
C PRO A 184 0.37 4.05 -5.53
N GLN A 185 -0.20 3.60 -6.67
CA GLN A 185 -1.43 2.81 -6.73
C GLN A 185 -1.09 1.36 -7.09
N ILE A 186 -1.65 0.40 -6.34
CA ILE A 186 -1.58 -1.03 -6.70
C ILE A 186 -2.61 -1.26 -7.81
N VAL A 187 -2.15 -1.60 -9.01
CA VAL A 187 -3.05 -1.91 -10.14
C VAL A 187 -3.28 -3.41 -10.30
N PHE A 188 -2.40 -4.22 -9.71
CA PHE A 188 -2.53 -5.68 -9.69
C PHE A 188 -1.67 -6.29 -8.59
N ALA A 189 -2.11 -7.38 -7.98
CA ALA A 189 -1.33 -8.11 -6.99
C ALA A 189 -1.56 -9.62 -7.13
N LEU A 190 -0.48 -10.38 -7.00
CA LEU A 190 -0.50 -11.85 -6.99
C LEU A 190 0.07 -12.36 -5.68
N ASN A 191 -0.52 -13.44 -5.14
CA ASN A 191 0.16 -14.26 -4.16
C ASN A 191 1.49 -14.75 -4.75
N ALA A 192 2.59 -14.48 -4.07
CA ALA A 192 3.87 -15.00 -4.52
C ALA A 192 4.01 -16.51 -4.24
N ILE A 193 3.17 -17.13 -3.42
CA ILE A 193 3.27 -18.57 -3.11
C ILE A 193 2.63 -19.43 -4.21
N ASP A 194 1.39 -19.12 -4.59
CA ASP A 194 0.60 -19.95 -5.51
C ASP A 194 0.22 -19.25 -6.82
N GLY A 195 0.49 -17.95 -6.95
CA GLY A 195 0.15 -17.17 -8.15
C GLY A 195 -1.33 -16.80 -8.28
N SER A 196 -2.14 -16.98 -7.23
CA SER A 196 -3.52 -16.51 -7.21
C SER A 196 -3.59 -14.97 -7.21
N VAL A 197 -4.64 -14.42 -7.82
CA VAL A 197 -4.90 -12.97 -7.81
C VAL A 197 -5.41 -12.56 -6.44
N ILE A 198 -4.84 -11.49 -5.90
CA ILE A 198 -5.29 -10.87 -4.64
C ILE A 198 -6.33 -9.80 -4.99
N ASP A 199 -7.54 -9.92 -4.46
CA ASP A 199 -8.53 -8.86 -4.50
C ASP A 199 -8.22 -7.83 -3.39
N MET A 200 -7.95 -6.60 -3.80
CA MET A 200 -7.53 -5.53 -2.89
C MET A 200 -8.68 -5.00 -2.02
N GLU A 201 -9.93 -5.14 -2.47
CA GLU A 201 -11.14 -4.74 -1.73
C GLU A 201 -11.59 -5.85 -0.76
N MET A 202 -11.52 -7.11 -1.19
CA MET A 202 -12.11 -8.25 -0.46
C MET A 202 -11.10 -9.18 0.22
N GLY A 203 -9.83 -9.23 -0.21
CA GLY A 203 -8.86 -10.24 0.22
C GLY A 203 -8.95 -11.54 -0.60
N TYR A 204 -8.81 -12.70 0.05
CA TYR A 204 -9.07 -14.04 -0.54
C TYR A 204 -10.43 -14.59 -0.16
#